data_AF-A0A436EVX6-F1
#
_entry.id   AF-A0A436EVX6-F1
#
_cell.length_a   1.000
_cell.length_b   1.000
_cell.length_c   1.000
_cell.angle_alpha   90.00
_cell.angle_beta   90.00
_cell.angle_gamma   90.00
#
_symmetry.space_group_name_H-M   'P 1'
#
loop_
_entity.id
_entity.type
_entity.pdbx_description
1 polymer ?
#
loop_
_entity_poly.entity_id
_entity_poly.type
_entity_poly.pdbx_seq_one_letter_code
_entity_poly.pdbx_strand_id
1 'polypeptide(L)'
;MIDEHESGYFTEANSAEVVVARNRNAKDERLKEVMEVITRKLHEAVKEIEPTQEEWFGAIMFLTRTGQICNEWRQEYILLSDVLGVSMLVDAINNRKPSGASESTVLGPFHVADAPELPMGSNICLDQKGEPMFVHGRILDTEGKPIAGAKIDVWQANDEGFYDVQQKGIQPDFNLRGVFRTGADGRYWFRGVKPKYYPIPDDGPVGKLLGALGRHPNRPAHLHYIVEAEGFEALTTHIFDPDDPYIDSDAVFGVKKS
;
A
#
# COMPACT_ATOMS: atom_id res chain seq x y z
N MET A 1 -19.48 1.61 50.45
CA MET A 1 -20.13 1.86 49.15
C MET A 1 -19.37 1.04 48.14
N ILE A 2 -20.02 0.02 47.59
CA ILE A 2 -19.44 -0.79 46.51
C ILE A 2 -19.34 0.15 45.33
N ASP A 3 -18.13 0.30 44.80
CA ASP A 3 -17.84 1.16 43.66
C ASP A 3 -18.67 0.65 42.49
N GLU A 4 -19.67 1.41 42.02
CA GLU A 4 -20.46 1.10 40.81
C GLU A 4 -19.60 1.08 39.52
N HIS A 5 -18.28 1.21 39.67
CA HIS A 5 -17.26 1.47 38.66
C HIS A 5 -16.59 0.23 38.05
N GLU A 6 -17.08 -0.98 38.34
CA GLU A 6 -16.93 -2.13 37.43
C GLU A 6 -18.23 -2.26 36.65
N SER A 7 -18.36 -1.54 35.54
CA SER A 7 -19.57 -1.42 34.74
C SER A 7 -20.17 -2.78 34.34
N GLY A 8 -21.06 -3.31 35.20
CA GLY A 8 -21.95 -4.45 34.95
C GLY A 8 -21.28 -5.80 34.64
N TYR A 9 -22.11 -6.84 34.65
CA TYR A 9 -21.73 -8.12 34.06
C TYR A 9 -21.71 -8.02 32.53
N PHE A 10 -20.77 -8.74 31.91
CA PHE A 10 -20.73 -8.87 30.45
C PHE A 10 -21.97 -9.61 29.96
N THR A 11 -22.74 -8.96 29.10
CA THR A 11 -23.84 -9.55 28.34
C THR A 11 -23.62 -9.26 26.87
N GLU A 12 -24.33 -9.98 26.01
CA GLU A 12 -24.31 -9.69 24.58
C GLU A 12 -24.67 -8.22 24.31
N ALA A 13 -25.77 -7.73 24.89
CA ALA A 13 -26.27 -6.37 24.70
C ALA A 13 -25.21 -5.29 25.01
N ASN A 14 -24.61 -5.32 26.21
CA ASN A 14 -23.67 -4.30 26.69
C ASN A 14 -22.18 -4.61 26.43
N SER A 15 -21.86 -5.68 25.68
CA SER A 15 -20.49 -6.22 25.58
C SER A 15 -19.40 -5.20 25.25
N ALA A 16 -19.63 -4.29 24.29
CA ALA A 16 -18.66 -3.27 23.91
C ALA A 16 -18.45 -2.23 25.02
N GLU A 17 -19.54 -1.75 25.63
CA GLU A 17 -19.52 -0.74 26.70
C GLU A 17 -18.71 -1.23 27.91
N VAL A 18 -18.94 -2.49 28.32
CA VAL A 18 -18.22 -3.13 29.43
C VAL A 18 -16.71 -3.19 29.15
N VAL A 19 -16.30 -3.54 27.92
CA VAL A 19 -14.88 -3.63 27.55
C VAL A 19 -14.25 -2.24 27.46
N VAL A 20 -14.92 -1.27 26.82
CA VAL A 20 -14.41 0.11 26.68
C VAL A 20 -14.26 0.78 28.05
N ALA A 21 -15.20 0.59 28.96
CA ALA A 21 -15.16 1.18 30.30
C ALA A 21 -13.93 0.73 31.13
N ARG A 22 -13.34 -0.43 30.82
CA ARG A 22 -12.09 -0.90 31.46
C ARG A 22 -10.88 -0.06 31.07
N ASN A 23 -10.93 0.66 29.95
CA ASN A 23 -9.86 1.54 29.48
C ASN A 23 -9.90 2.95 30.09
N ARG A 24 -10.74 3.21 31.10
CA ARG A 24 -10.90 4.54 31.72
C ARG A 24 -9.60 5.19 32.20
N ASN A 25 -8.66 4.37 32.68
CA ASN A 25 -7.38 4.77 33.25
C ASN A 25 -6.22 4.74 32.22
N ALA A 26 -6.51 4.66 30.91
CA ALA A 26 -5.48 4.73 29.89
C ALA A 26 -4.68 6.04 30.02
N LYS A 27 -3.35 5.95 29.89
CA LYS A 27 -2.44 7.10 30.02
C LYS A 27 -2.30 7.91 28.74
N ASP A 28 -2.68 7.32 27.61
CA ASP A 28 -2.65 7.93 26.28
C ASP A 28 -4.10 8.09 25.81
N GLU A 29 -4.57 9.33 25.74
CA GLU A 29 -5.94 9.65 25.34
C GLU A 29 -6.22 9.30 23.88
N ARG A 30 -5.21 9.42 22.99
CA ARG A 30 -5.40 9.05 21.58
C ARG A 30 -5.52 7.55 21.42
N LEU A 31 -4.68 6.77 22.12
CA LEU A 31 -4.79 5.32 22.13
C LEU A 31 -6.14 4.87 22.70
N LYS A 32 -6.61 5.52 23.76
CA LYS A 32 -7.93 5.24 24.37
C LYS A 32 -9.07 5.45 23.36
N GLU A 33 -9.06 6.58 22.66
CA GLU A 33 -10.04 6.90 21.61
C GLU A 33 -10.01 5.86 20.47
N VAL A 34 -8.82 5.50 19.99
CA VAL A 34 -8.65 4.49 18.93
C VAL A 34 -9.19 3.13 19.36
N MET A 35 -8.81 2.67 20.57
CA MET A 35 -9.24 1.37 21.07
C MET A 35 -10.75 1.32 21.35
N GLU A 36 -11.36 2.43 21.76
CA GLU A 36 -12.82 2.52 21.90
C GLU A 36 -13.53 2.24 20.57
N VAL A 37 -13.09 2.88 19.47
CA VAL A 37 -13.68 2.66 18.15
C VAL A 37 -13.46 1.23 17.68
N ILE A 38 -12.24 0.69 17.82
CA ILE A 38 -11.92 -0.68 17.39
C ILE A 38 -12.76 -1.69 18.17
N THR A 39 -12.79 -1.61 19.50
CA THR A 39 -13.57 -2.53 20.34
C THR A 39 -15.04 -2.48 19.96
N ARG A 40 -15.61 -1.27 19.82
CA ARG A 40 -17.02 -1.12 19.45
C ARG A 40 -17.32 -1.71 18.07
N LYS A 41 -16.52 -1.39 17.05
CA LYS A 41 -16.73 -1.89 15.69
C LYS A 41 -16.52 -3.40 15.56
N LEU A 42 -15.56 -3.96 16.29
CA LEU A 42 -15.34 -5.40 16.32
C LEU A 42 -16.53 -6.13 16.96
N HIS A 43 -17.07 -5.62 18.07
CA HIS A 43 -18.26 -6.20 18.72
C HIS A 43 -19.51 -6.07 17.85
N GLU A 44 -19.71 -4.93 17.18
CA GLU A 44 -20.79 -4.75 16.19
C GLU A 44 -20.70 -5.82 15.09
N ALA A 45 -19.51 -6.04 14.52
CA ALA A 45 -19.30 -7.06 13.49
C ALA A 45 -19.55 -8.49 14.00
N VAL A 46 -19.08 -8.85 15.21
CA VAL A 46 -19.31 -10.19 15.78
C VAL A 46 -20.80 -10.44 16.02
N LYS A 47 -21.55 -9.44 16.48
CA LYS A 47 -23.01 -9.55 16.66
C LYS A 47 -23.75 -9.66 15.33
N GLU A 48 -23.28 -8.98 14.29
CA GLU A 48 -23.87 -9.05 12.95
C GLU A 48 -23.62 -10.41 12.29
N ILE A 49 -22.42 -10.99 12.47
CA ILE A 49 -22.03 -12.26 11.88
C ILE A 49 -22.62 -13.46 12.65
N GLU A 50 -22.81 -13.34 13.97
CA GLU A 50 -23.18 -14.43 14.88
C GLU A 50 -22.30 -15.70 14.69
N PRO A 51 -20.95 -15.59 14.71
CA PRO A 51 -20.09 -16.70 14.34
C PRO A 51 -20.18 -17.84 15.33
N THR A 52 -20.12 -19.06 14.81
CA THR A 52 -19.87 -20.26 15.61
C THR A 52 -18.49 -20.22 16.26
N GLN A 53 -18.30 -21.05 17.31
CA GLN A 53 -16.98 -21.18 17.94
C GLN A 53 -15.91 -21.70 16.96
N GLU A 54 -16.30 -22.54 16.00
CA GLU A 54 -15.41 -23.06 14.97
C GLU A 54 -14.96 -21.95 14.01
N GLU A 55 -15.89 -21.11 13.53
CA GLU A 55 -15.57 -19.96 12.68
C GLU A 55 -14.67 -18.95 13.39
N TRP A 56 -14.97 -18.63 14.65
CA TRP A 56 -14.12 -17.78 15.47
C TRP A 56 -12.71 -18.36 15.60
N PHE A 57 -12.57 -19.65 15.91
CA PHE A 57 -11.27 -20.29 16.03
C PHE A 57 -10.53 -20.31 14.68
N GLY A 58 -11.24 -20.52 13.58
CA GLY A 58 -10.72 -20.40 12.23
C GLY A 58 -10.12 -19.03 11.93
N ALA A 59 -10.82 -17.95 12.32
CA ALA A 59 -10.33 -16.57 12.19
C ALA A 59 -9.08 -16.31 13.05
N ILE A 60 -9.04 -16.82 14.29
CA ILE A 60 -7.84 -16.75 15.15
C ILE A 60 -6.65 -17.46 14.50
N MET A 61 -6.88 -18.66 13.94
CA MET A 61 -5.83 -19.41 13.25
C MET A 61 -5.41 -18.76 11.93
N PHE A 62 -6.30 -18.04 11.25
CA PHE A 62 -5.94 -17.21 10.10
C PHE A 62 -4.98 -16.09 10.52
N LEU A 63 -5.35 -15.26 11.50
CA LEU A 63 -4.52 -14.16 12.01
C LEU A 63 -3.16 -14.65 12.55
N THR A 64 -3.17 -15.80 13.23
CA THR A 64 -1.94 -16.45 13.72
C THR A 64 -1.00 -16.80 12.57
N ARG A 65 -1.50 -17.45 11.51
CA ARG A 65 -0.70 -17.81 10.33
C ARG A 65 -0.22 -16.58 9.55
N THR A 66 -1.06 -15.54 9.48
CA THR A 66 -0.68 -14.25 8.88
C THR A 66 0.52 -13.65 9.62
N GLY A 67 0.51 -13.67 10.95
CA GLY A 67 1.68 -13.23 11.73
C GLY A 67 2.92 -14.11 11.54
N GLN A 68 2.76 -15.43 11.53
CA GLN A 68 3.87 -16.39 11.46
C GLN A 68 4.64 -16.35 10.13
N ILE A 69 4.00 -15.97 9.03
CA ILE A 69 4.66 -15.89 7.72
C ILE A 69 5.33 -14.52 7.49
N CYS A 70 5.07 -13.53 8.36
CA CYS A 70 5.74 -12.24 8.31
C CYS A 70 7.23 -12.38 8.66
N ASN A 71 8.09 -11.70 7.92
CA ASN A 71 9.54 -11.62 8.15
C ASN A 71 10.08 -10.26 7.65
N GLU A 72 11.39 -10.09 7.59
CA GLU A 72 12.04 -8.84 7.17
C GLU A 72 11.75 -8.44 5.71
N TRP A 73 11.37 -9.39 4.84
CA TRP A 73 11.05 -9.17 3.42
C TRP A 73 9.56 -9.36 3.09
N ARG A 74 8.78 -9.93 4.00
CA ARG A 74 7.36 -10.24 3.81
C ARG A 74 6.52 -9.70 4.96
N GLN A 75 5.55 -8.83 4.65
CA GLN A 75 4.60 -8.30 5.62
C GLN A 75 3.17 -8.69 5.25
N GLU A 76 2.76 -9.90 5.64
CA GLU A 76 1.43 -10.45 5.32
C GLU A 76 0.29 -9.67 6.01
N TYR A 77 0.54 -9.01 7.14
CA TYR A 77 -0.45 -8.10 7.75
C TYR A 77 -0.65 -6.82 6.94
N ILE A 78 0.41 -6.29 6.32
CA ILE A 78 0.27 -5.17 5.37
C ILE A 78 -0.50 -5.66 4.15
N LEU A 79 -0.17 -6.85 3.63
CA LEU A 79 -0.90 -7.43 2.50
C LEU A 79 -2.38 -7.65 2.82
N LEU A 80 -2.71 -8.08 4.04
CA LEU A 80 -4.09 -8.20 4.51
C LEU A 80 -4.79 -6.82 4.52
N SER A 81 -4.12 -5.78 5.00
CA SER A 81 -4.61 -4.40 4.95
C SER A 81 -4.85 -3.95 3.50
N ASP A 82 -3.94 -4.27 2.59
CA ASP A 82 -4.01 -3.92 1.17
C ASP A 82 -5.24 -4.56 0.50
N VAL A 83 -5.41 -5.88 0.65
CA VAL A 83 -6.52 -6.59 -0.01
C VAL A 83 -7.89 -6.34 0.61
N LEU A 84 -7.94 -5.79 1.83
CA LEU A 84 -9.16 -5.30 2.47
C LEU A 84 -9.41 -3.81 2.17
N GLY A 85 -8.56 -3.15 1.39
CA GLY A 85 -8.68 -1.74 1.02
C GLY A 85 -8.34 -0.76 2.15
N VAL A 86 -7.86 -1.24 3.30
CA VAL A 86 -7.55 -0.41 4.46
C VAL A 86 -6.35 0.50 4.17
N SER A 87 -5.31 -0.02 3.50
CA SER A 87 -4.12 0.78 3.15
C SER A 87 -4.48 1.95 2.23
N MET A 88 -5.34 1.71 1.23
CA MET A 88 -5.85 2.75 0.33
C MET A 88 -6.75 3.76 1.05
N LEU A 89 -7.56 3.31 2.01
CA LEU A 89 -8.36 4.22 2.82
C LEU A 89 -7.48 5.12 3.70
N VAL A 90 -6.44 4.57 4.32
CA VAL A 90 -5.46 5.34 5.10
C VAL A 90 -4.75 6.35 4.21
N ASP A 91 -4.32 5.95 3.01
CA ASP A 91 -3.76 6.88 2.01
C ASP A 91 -4.74 8.02 1.71
N ALA A 92 -5.97 7.71 1.31
CA ALA A 92 -6.96 8.71 0.93
C ALA A 92 -7.31 9.70 2.06
N ILE A 93 -7.29 9.26 3.33
CA ILE A 93 -7.54 10.13 4.48
C ILE A 93 -6.38 11.11 4.71
N ASN A 94 -5.14 10.64 4.60
CA ASN A 94 -3.95 11.41 4.95
C ASN A 94 -3.39 12.22 3.77
N ASN A 95 -3.73 11.85 2.54
CA ASN A 95 -3.30 12.50 1.31
C ASN A 95 -4.47 13.22 0.61
N ARG A 96 -5.26 14.00 1.35
CA ARG A 96 -6.28 14.89 0.77
C ARG A 96 -5.58 16.04 0.05
N LYS A 97 -5.20 15.82 -1.20
CA LYS A 97 -4.47 16.79 -2.01
C LYS A 97 -5.36 17.94 -2.48
N PRO A 98 -4.80 19.14 -2.69
CA PRO A 98 -5.53 20.25 -3.31
C PRO A 98 -5.92 19.91 -4.76
N SER A 99 -6.93 20.61 -5.28
CA SER A 99 -7.33 20.47 -6.69
C SER A 99 -6.14 20.77 -7.62
N GLY A 100 -5.97 19.95 -8.66
CA GLY A 100 -4.88 20.08 -9.63
C GLY A 100 -3.59 19.35 -9.25
N ALA A 101 -3.47 18.83 -8.02
CA ALA A 101 -2.37 17.95 -7.65
C ALA A 101 -2.64 16.51 -8.08
N SER A 102 -1.59 15.78 -8.47
CA SER A 102 -1.66 14.35 -8.77
C SER A 102 -2.13 13.55 -7.56
N GLU A 103 -2.95 12.52 -7.80
CA GLU A 103 -3.46 11.66 -6.74
C GLU A 103 -2.33 10.78 -6.16
N SER A 104 -2.33 10.58 -4.84
CA SER A 104 -1.44 9.62 -4.19
C SER A 104 -1.93 8.18 -4.38
N THR A 105 -1.11 7.20 -4.04
CA THR A 105 -1.57 5.81 -3.82
C THR A 105 -0.60 5.10 -2.87
N VAL A 106 -0.91 3.86 -2.49
CA VAL A 106 -0.07 3.07 -1.57
C VAL A 106 1.36 2.88 -2.09
N LEU A 107 2.35 2.97 -1.20
CA LEU A 107 3.76 2.76 -1.54
C LEU A 107 4.05 1.33 -2.06
N GLY A 108 3.37 0.34 -1.51
CA GLY A 108 3.70 -1.06 -1.70
C GLY A 108 4.97 -1.50 -0.94
N PRO A 109 5.27 -2.81 -0.88
CA PRO A 109 6.33 -3.35 -0.04
C PRO A 109 7.71 -3.37 -0.71
N PHE A 110 7.83 -2.91 -1.95
CA PHE A 110 9.03 -3.12 -2.79
C PHE A 110 9.85 -1.85 -3.05
N HIS A 111 9.59 -0.75 -2.34
CA HIS A 111 10.49 0.39 -2.36
C HIS A 111 11.82 0.03 -1.66
N VAL A 112 12.93 0.52 -2.21
CA VAL A 112 14.28 0.31 -1.68
C VAL A 112 14.94 1.67 -1.61
N ALA A 113 15.40 2.04 -0.41
CA ALA A 113 16.14 3.28 -0.22
C ALA A 113 17.48 3.26 -0.98
N ASP A 114 18.04 4.45 -1.20
CA ASP A 114 19.37 4.64 -1.78
C ASP A 114 19.55 4.07 -3.20
N ALA A 115 18.46 4.00 -3.98
CA ALA A 115 18.54 3.78 -5.41
C ALA A 115 19.43 4.86 -6.07
N PRO A 116 20.22 4.49 -7.10
CA PRO A 116 21.21 5.39 -7.68
C PRO A 116 20.55 6.62 -8.31
N GLU A 117 21.13 7.79 -8.06
CA GLU A 117 20.81 9.00 -8.82
C GLU A 117 21.45 8.92 -10.21
N LEU A 118 20.63 8.98 -11.25
CA LEU A 118 21.03 8.74 -12.64
C LEU A 118 20.90 10.02 -13.47
N PRO A 119 21.78 10.21 -14.47
CA PRO A 119 21.60 11.28 -15.47
C PRO A 119 20.26 11.16 -16.19
N MET A 120 19.64 12.30 -16.51
CA MET A 120 18.41 12.32 -17.29
C MET A 120 18.56 11.55 -18.61
N GLY A 121 17.59 10.69 -18.94
CA GLY A 121 17.62 9.83 -20.13
C GLY A 121 18.37 8.51 -19.97
N SER A 122 18.85 8.20 -18.77
CA SER A 122 19.42 6.88 -18.43
C SER A 122 18.41 5.75 -18.65
N ASN A 123 18.91 4.54 -18.86
CA ASN A 123 18.09 3.33 -18.91
C ASN A 123 18.10 2.65 -17.54
N ILE A 124 16.95 2.55 -16.90
CA ILE A 124 16.81 1.84 -15.60
C ILE A 124 16.70 0.32 -15.79
N CYS A 125 16.43 -0.17 -17.01
CA CYS A 125 16.45 -1.60 -17.32
C CYS A 125 17.91 -2.07 -17.54
N LEU A 126 18.51 -2.63 -16.48
CA LEU A 126 19.91 -3.05 -16.45
C LEU A 126 20.11 -4.44 -17.06
N ASP A 127 19.09 -5.31 -16.98
CA ASP A 127 19.12 -6.66 -17.57
C ASP A 127 18.77 -6.71 -19.07
N GLN A 128 18.27 -5.60 -19.63
CA GLN A 128 17.89 -5.44 -21.03
C GLN A 128 16.80 -6.42 -21.50
N LYS A 129 15.90 -6.83 -20.59
CA LYS A 129 14.78 -7.72 -20.90
C LYS A 129 13.47 -6.96 -21.07
N GLY A 130 12.55 -7.58 -21.82
CA GLY A 130 11.21 -7.08 -22.12
C GLY A 130 11.11 -6.01 -23.21
N GLU A 131 9.91 -5.44 -23.35
CA GLU A 131 9.59 -4.42 -24.37
C GLU A 131 10.12 -3.03 -23.93
N PRO A 132 10.99 -2.37 -24.71
CA PRO A 132 11.53 -1.06 -24.33
C PRO A 132 10.43 0.00 -24.16
N MET A 133 10.53 0.77 -23.07
CA MET A 133 9.63 1.88 -22.75
C MET A 133 10.43 3.18 -22.62
N PHE A 134 9.88 4.28 -23.15
CA PHE A 134 10.39 5.63 -22.92
C PHE A 134 9.38 6.39 -22.07
N VAL A 135 9.82 6.85 -20.90
CA VAL A 135 8.99 7.60 -19.95
C VAL A 135 9.43 9.05 -19.97
N HIS A 136 8.47 9.98 -20.08
CA HIS A 136 8.76 11.40 -20.00
C HIS A 136 7.59 12.20 -19.41
N GLY A 137 7.89 13.33 -18.78
CA GLY A 137 6.88 14.19 -18.19
C GLY A 137 7.44 15.51 -17.69
N ARG A 138 6.63 16.22 -16.88
CA ARG A 138 7.02 17.44 -16.18
C ARG A 138 6.52 17.40 -14.75
N ILE A 139 7.33 17.88 -13.82
CA ILE A 139 6.91 18.17 -12.44
C ILE A 139 6.55 19.65 -12.37
N LEU A 140 5.28 19.91 -12.07
CA LEU A 140 4.67 21.24 -12.01
C LEU A 140 4.01 21.43 -10.65
N ASP A 141 3.88 22.68 -10.21
CA ASP A 141 2.96 23.03 -9.12
C ASP A 141 1.50 23.09 -9.60
N THR A 142 0.57 23.33 -8.67
CA THR A 142 -0.88 23.40 -8.98
C THR A 142 -1.27 24.62 -9.84
N GLU A 143 -0.35 25.55 -10.08
CA GLU A 143 -0.53 26.69 -11.00
C GLU A 143 0.10 26.42 -12.38
N GLY A 144 0.71 25.25 -12.58
CA GLY A 144 1.34 24.84 -13.83
C GLY A 144 2.78 25.34 -14.02
N LYS A 145 3.40 25.90 -12.99
CA LYS A 145 4.80 26.37 -13.04
C LYS A 145 5.75 25.20 -12.83
N PRO A 146 6.85 25.10 -13.61
CA PRO A 146 7.82 24.02 -13.43
C PRO A 146 8.55 24.08 -12.11
N ILE A 147 8.75 22.92 -11.49
CA ILE A 147 9.53 22.74 -10.27
C ILE A 147 10.91 22.22 -10.64
N ALA A 148 11.94 23.01 -10.33
CA ALA A 148 13.34 22.66 -10.52
C ALA A 148 13.88 21.89 -9.32
N GLY A 149 14.78 20.92 -9.55
CA GLY A 149 15.42 20.16 -8.49
C GLY A 149 14.52 19.13 -7.80
N ALA A 150 13.30 18.89 -8.30
CA ALA A 150 12.42 17.85 -7.79
C ALA A 150 13.09 16.49 -7.97
N LYS A 151 13.19 15.73 -6.88
CA LYS A 151 13.68 14.36 -6.84
C LYS A 151 12.54 13.42 -7.25
N ILE A 152 12.82 12.54 -8.21
CA ILE A 152 11.87 11.57 -8.76
C ILE A 152 12.49 10.20 -8.57
N ASP A 153 12.00 9.43 -7.59
CA ASP A 153 12.39 8.05 -7.33
C ASP A 153 11.38 7.12 -7.99
N VAL A 154 11.84 6.28 -8.92
CA VAL A 154 11.00 5.37 -9.70
C VAL A 154 11.45 3.92 -9.54
N TRP A 155 10.47 3.02 -9.49
CA TRP A 155 10.72 1.58 -9.52
C TRP A 155 9.55 0.81 -10.14
N GLN A 156 9.82 -0.35 -10.74
CA GLN A 156 8.80 -1.22 -11.31
C GLN A 156 9.26 -2.69 -11.27
N ALA A 157 8.30 -3.61 -11.47
CA ALA A 157 8.60 -5.01 -11.73
C ALA A 157 9.18 -5.20 -13.14
N ASN A 158 9.93 -6.28 -13.33
CA ASN A 158 10.43 -6.72 -14.64
C ASN A 158 9.34 -7.39 -15.51
N ASP A 159 9.71 -7.88 -16.68
CA ASP A 159 8.79 -8.50 -17.66
C ASP A 159 8.23 -9.86 -17.23
N GLU A 160 8.75 -10.42 -16.13
CA GLU A 160 8.27 -11.61 -15.43
C GLU A 160 7.41 -11.28 -14.20
N GLY A 161 7.25 -9.99 -13.86
CA GLY A 161 6.43 -9.54 -12.73
C GLY A 161 7.14 -9.52 -11.37
N PHE A 162 8.47 -9.51 -11.36
CA PHE A 162 9.28 -9.48 -10.14
C PHE A 162 10.08 -8.19 -9.98
N TYR A 163 10.11 -7.66 -8.77
CA TYR A 163 11.11 -6.65 -8.37
C TYR A 163 12.46 -7.32 -8.11
N ASP A 164 13.55 -6.61 -8.35
CA ASP A 164 14.92 -7.05 -8.09
C ASP A 164 15.12 -7.69 -6.70
N VAL A 165 14.53 -7.09 -5.65
CA VAL A 165 14.60 -7.58 -4.26
C VAL A 165 13.98 -8.96 -4.06
N GLN A 166 13.06 -9.37 -4.92
CA GLN A 166 12.46 -10.71 -4.91
C GLN A 166 13.32 -11.74 -5.64
N GLN A 167 14.27 -11.29 -6.47
CA GLN A 167 15.10 -12.11 -7.34
C GLN A 167 16.60 -11.80 -7.14
N LYS A 168 17.05 -11.70 -5.89
CA LYS A 168 18.46 -11.46 -5.54
C LYS A 168 19.39 -12.50 -6.18
N GLY A 169 20.45 -12.02 -6.83
CA GLY A 169 21.40 -12.87 -7.56
C GLY A 169 20.92 -13.33 -8.94
N ILE A 170 19.69 -12.99 -9.34
CA ILE A 170 19.14 -13.25 -10.68
C ILE A 170 19.01 -11.92 -11.45
N GLN A 171 18.36 -10.91 -10.83
CA GLN A 171 18.34 -9.55 -11.36
C GLN A 171 19.59 -8.77 -10.89
N PRO A 172 20.13 -7.83 -11.70
CA PRO A 172 21.10 -6.86 -11.22
C PRO A 172 20.56 -6.07 -10.03
N ASP A 173 21.44 -5.70 -9.10
CA ASP A 173 21.07 -4.79 -8.02
C ASP A 173 20.54 -3.47 -8.58
N PHE A 174 19.42 -3.00 -8.06
CA PHE A 174 18.71 -1.81 -8.54
C PHE A 174 18.20 -1.89 -9.98
N ASN A 175 18.04 -3.09 -10.54
CA ASN A 175 17.37 -3.25 -11.83
C ASN A 175 15.97 -2.62 -11.78
N LEU A 176 15.64 -1.83 -12.80
CA LEU A 176 14.38 -1.11 -12.94
C LEU A 176 14.08 -0.15 -11.79
N ARG A 177 15.14 0.42 -11.19
CA ARG A 177 15.08 1.50 -10.20
C ARG A 177 15.93 2.67 -10.66
N GLY A 178 15.55 3.89 -10.26
CA GLY A 178 16.39 5.06 -10.49
C GLY A 178 15.85 6.31 -9.83
N VAL A 179 16.77 7.20 -9.44
CA VAL A 179 16.45 8.53 -8.94
C VAL A 179 16.87 9.57 -9.98
N PHE A 180 15.99 10.53 -10.28
CA PHE A 180 16.24 11.61 -11.22
C PHE A 180 15.97 12.97 -10.57
N ARG A 181 16.59 14.03 -11.10
CA ARG A 181 16.31 15.42 -10.69
C ARG A 181 15.91 16.30 -11.86
N THR A 182 14.84 17.06 -11.70
CA THR A 182 14.36 17.97 -12.75
C THR A 182 15.29 19.18 -12.92
N GLY A 183 15.43 19.63 -14.17
CA GLY A 183 16.04 20.92 -14.49
C GLY A 183 15.07 22.09 -14.30
N ALA A 184 15.49 23.30 -14.71
CA ALA A 184 14.70 24.52 -14.57
C ALA A 184 13.32 24.51 -15.28
N ASP A 185 13.15 23.65 -16.29
CA ASP A 185 11.91 23.50 -17.05
C ASP A 185 10.97 22.42 -16.49
N GLY A 186 11.37 21.78 -15.39
CA GLY A 186 10.62 20.74 -14.68
C GLY A 186 10.56 19.41 -15.43
N ARG A 187 11.25 19.24 -16.57
CA ARG A 187 11.15 18.02 -17.38
C ARG A 187 11.91 16.86 -16.75
N TYR A 188 11.39 15.66 -16.97
CA TYR A 188 12.11 14.41 -16.73
C TYR A 188 11.87 13.43 -17.88
N TRP A 189 12.85 12.56 -18.12
CA TRP A 189 12.72 11.41 -19.01
C TRP A 189 13.75 10.33 -18.69
N PHE A 190 13.40 9.08 -18.96
CA PHE A 190 14.28 7.92 -18.83
C PHE A 190 13.78 6.78 -19.71
N ARG A 191 14.62 5.75 -19.87
CA ARG A 191 14.29 4.51 -20.57
C ARG A 191 14.08 3.40 -19.54
N GLY A 192 13.15 2.50 -19.81
CA GLY A 192 12.87 1.32 -18.98
C GLY A 192 12.25 0.22 -19.84
N VAL A 193 11.43 -0.62 -19.22
CA VAL A 193 10.68 -1.69 -19.88
C VAL A 193 9.19 -1.52 -19.61
N LYS A 194 8.33 -1.83 -20.58
CA LYS A 194 6.88 -1.79 -20.37
C LYS A 194 6.52 -2.74 -19.20
N PRO A 195 5.92 -2.24 -18.10
CA PRO A 195 5.50 -3.10 -17.01
C PRO A 195 4.41 -4.07 -17.48
N LYS A 196 4.31 -5.21 -16.80
CA LYS A 196 3.18 -6.14 -16.94
C LYS A 196 2.45 -6.24 -15.61
N TYR A 197 1.19 -6.65 -15.65
CA TYR A 197 0.51 -7.08 -14.43
C TYR A 197 1.28 -8.23 -13.77
N TYR A 198 1.15 -8.33 -12.46
CA TYR A 198 1.76 -9.41 -11.68
C TYR A 198 0.91 -9.73 -10.45
N PRO A 199 0.93 -10.97 -9.96
CA PRO A 199 0.23 -11.34 -8.73
C PRO A 199 0.96 -10.77 -7.50
N ILE A 200 0.21 -10.28 -6.51
CA ILE A 200 0.72 -10.17 -5.15
C ILE A 200 1.11 -11.56 -4.61
N PRO A 201 1.97 -11.67 -3.58
CA PRO A 201 2.25 -12.97 -2.94
C PRO A 201 0.95 -13.69 -2.52
N ASP A 202 0.69 -14.86 -3.11
CA ASP A 202 -0.58 -15.59 -2.94
C ASP A 202 -0.42 -16.99 -2.31
N ASP A 203 0.82 -17.37 -1.96
CA ASP A 203 1.17 -18.62 -1.28
C ASP A 203 0.80 -18.62 0.23
N GLY A 204 0.47 -17.44 0.77
CA GLY A 204 0.15 -17.22 2.18
C GLY A 204 -1.33 -17.28 2.54
N PRO A 205 -1.69 -16.99 3.80
CA PRO A 205 -3.07 -16.89 4.23
C PRO A 205 -3.90 -15.90 3.40
N VAL A 206 -3.32 -14.76 3.02
CA VAL A 206 -4.06 -13.73 2.27
C VAL A 206 -4.43 -14.22 0.86
N GLY A 207 -3.49 -14.86 0.15
CA GLY A 207 -3.79 -15.45 -1.15
C GLY A 207 -4.86 -16.55 -1.07
N LYS A 208 -4.80 -17.41 -0.06
CA LYS A 208 -5.84 -18.42 0.19
C LYS A 208 -7.21 -17.80 0.47
N LEU A 209 -7.26 -16.70 1.22
CA LEU A 209 -8.49 -15.95 1.46
C LEU A 209 -9.04 -15.37 0.15
N LEU A 210 -8.20 -14.75 -0.68
CA LEU A 210 -8.61 -14.23 -1.97
C LEU A 210 -9.20 -15.33 -2.86
N GLY A 211 -8.50 -16.47 -2.98
CA GLY A 211 -8.97 -17.62 -3.73
C GLY A 211 -10.32 -18.15 -3.23
N ALA A 212 -10.50 -18.24 -1.90
CA ALA A 212 -11.76 -18.66 -1.28
C ALA A 212 -12.91 -17.66 -1.53
N LEU A 213 -12.59 -16.37 -1.71
CA LEU A 213 -13.55 -15.31 -2.07
C LEU A 213 -13.74 -15.14 -3.59
N GLY A 214 -13.09 -15.98 -4.42
CA GLY A 214 -13.17 -15.88 -5.88
C GLY A 214 -12.46 -14.67 -6.48
N ARG A 215 -11.49 -14.08 -5.75
CA ARG A 215 -10.70 -12.92 -6.20
C ARG A 215 -9.36 -13.37 -6.78
N HIS A 216 -8.89 -12.65 -7.81
CA HIS A 216 -7.54 -12.84 -8.33
C HIS A 216 -6.50 -12.03 -7.52
N PRO A 217 -5.22 -12.43 -7.52
CA PRO A 217 -4.14 -11.70 -6.84
C PRO A 217 -3.48 -10.61 -7.71
N ASN A 218 -3.87 -10.47 -8.98
CA ASN A 218 -3.16 -9.60 -9.92
C ASN A 218 -3.34 -8.11 -9.63
N ARG A 219 -2.22 -7.38 -9.74
CA ARG A 219 -2.15 -5.92 -9.85
C ARG A 219 -1.90 -5.54 -11.31
N PRO A 220 -2.58 -4.53 -11.87
CA PRO A 220 -2.35 -4.08 -13.24
C PRO A 220 -0.93 -3.56 -13.43
N ALA A 221 -0.42 -3.55 -14.67
CA ALA A 221 0.88 -2.99 -14.99
C ALA A 221 1.01 -1.55 -14.50
N HIS A 222 2.06 -1.27 -13.72
CA HIS A 222 2.31 0.05 -13.16
C HIS A 222 3.80 0.37 -12.96
N LEU A 223 4.07 1.66 -12.85
CA LEU A 223 5.36 2.23 -12.49
C LEU A 223 5.17 3.11 -11.26
N HIS A 224 5.96 2.86 -10.23
CA HIS A 224 5.92 3.61 -8.99
C HIS A 224 6.70 4.92 -9.09
N TYR A 225 6.27 5.91 -8.32
CA TYR A 225 6.89 7.20 -8.13
C TYR A 225 6.87 7.61 -6.65
N ILE A 226 8.00 8.11 -6.16
CA ILE A 226 8.04 9.08 -5.06
C ILE A 226 8.62 10.38 -5.62
N VAL A 227 7.88 11.47 -5.48
CA VAL A 227 8.31 12.80 -5.90
C VAL A 227 8.47 13.69 -4.67
N GLU A 228 9.65 14.29 -4.52
CA GLU A 228 10.00 15.17 -3.41
C GLU A 228 10.58 16.48 -3.96
N ALA A 229 10.14 17.62 -3.43
CA ALA A 229 10.70 18.93 -3.76
C ALA A 229 10.64 19.84 -2.54
N GLU A 230 11.63 20.73 -2.39
CA GLU A 230 11.66 21.68 -1.29
C GLU A 230 10.44 22.61 -1.32
N GLY A 231 9.73 22.71 -0.19
CA GLY A 231 8.51 23.51 -0.08
C GLY A 231 7.23 22.82 -0.59
N PHE A 232 7.32 21.57 -1.03
CA PHE A 232 6.18 20.76 -1.47
C PHE A 232 5.96 19.55 -0.56
N GLU A 233 4.72 19.09 -0.49
CA GLU A 233 4.41 17.80 0.13
C GLU A 233 4.92 16.67 -0.78
N ALA A 234 5.53 15.64 -0.18
CA ALA A 234 5.95 14.47 -0.94
C ALA A 234 4.73 13.77 -1.57
N LEU A 235 4.93 13.21 -2.76
CA LEU A 235 3.92 12.46 -3.49
C LEU A 235 4.41 11.03 -3.73
N THR A 236 3.79 10.07 -3.07
CA THR A 236 3.87 8.66 -3.46
C THR A 236 2.69 8.34 -4.38
N THR A 237 2.98 7.91 -5.60
CA THR A 237 1.93 7.60 -6.59
C THR A 237 2.37 6.51 -7.56
N HIS A 238 1.45 5.99 -8.36
CA HIS A 238 1.74 5.11 -9.49
C HIS A 238 1.14 5.68 -10.77
N ILE A 239 1.72 5.33 -11.91
CA ILE A 239 1.04 5.39 -13.20
C ILE A 239 0.74 3.98 -13.67
N PHE A 240 -0.42 3.78 -14.29
CA PHE A 240 -0.92 2.47 -14.73
C PHE A 240 -1.06 2.41 -16.26
N ASP A 241 -0.92 1.22 -16.84
CA ASP A 241 -1.28 0.99 -18.24
C ASP A 241 -2.82 0.93 -18.37
N PRO A 242 -3.45 1.87 -19.11
CA PRO A 242 -4.91 1.90 -19.24
C PRO A 242 -5.49 0.70 -20.01
N ASP A 243 -4.67 -0.01 -20.77
CA ASP A 243 -5.08 -1.19 -21.55
C ASP A 243 -4.87 -2.51 -20.78
N ASP A 244 -4.44 -2.46 -19.51
CA ASP A 244 -4.20 -3.65 -18.70
C ASP A 244 -5.53 -4.36 -18.35
N PRO A 245 -5.61 -5.70 -18.50
CA PRO A 245 -6.84 -6.45 -18.22
C PRO A 245 -7.32 -6.37 -16.76
N TYR A 246 -6.47 -5.94 -15.82
CA TYR A 246 -6.79 -5.80 -14.39
C TYR A 246 -6.96 -4.35 -13.94
N ILE A 247 -7.06 -3.38 -14.87
CA ILE A 247 -7.16 -1.96 -14.54
C ILE A 247 -8.35 -1.64 -13.62
N ASP A 248 -9.48 -2.30 -13.83
CA ASP A 248 -10.72 -2.12 -13.05
C ASP A 248 -10.83 -3.07 -11.85
N SER A 249 -9.81 -3.90 -11.59
CA SER A 249 -9.89 -4.97 -10.59
C SER A 249 -8.59 -5.21 -9.81
N ASP A 250 -7.73 -4.18 -9.67
CA ASP A 250 -6.50 -4.26 -8.87
C ASP A 250 -6.75 -4.91 -7.50
N ALA A 251 -6.02 -5.99 -7.19
CA ALA A 251 -6.18 -6.76 -5.97
C ALA A 251 -6.04 -5.94 -4.68
N VAL A 252 -5.36 -4.78 -4.76
CA VAL A 252 -5.12 -3.86 -3.63
C VAL A 252 -5.78 -2.49 -3.79
N PHE A 253 -6.66 -2.33 -4.80
CA PHE A 253 -7.43 -1.10 -5.03
C PHE A 253 -6.58 0.17 -5.28
N GLY A 254 -5.37 0.03 -5.83
CA GLY A 254 -4.42 1.13 -6.00
C GLY A 254 -4.69 2.06 -7.18
N VAL A 255 -5.58 1.68 -8.10
CA VAL A 255 -5.91 2.43 -9.32
C VAL A 255 -6.82 3.61 -9.00
N LYS A 256 -6.46 4.78 -9.52
CA LYS A 256 -7.28 6.01 -9.53
C LYS A 256 -7.37 6.53 -10.96
N LYS A 257 -8.44 7.27 -11.27
CA LYS A 257 -8.82 7.60 -12.67
C LYS A 257 -7.97 8.69 -13.32
N SER A 258 -7.41 9.62 -12.54
CA SER A 258 -6.78 10.86 -13.02
C SER A 258 -5.69 10.65 -14.06
#